data_AF-A0A7S0CVE8-F1
#
_entry.id   AF-A0A7S0CVE8-F1
#
_cell.length_a   1.000
_cell.length_b   1.000
_cell.length_c   1.000
_cell.angle_alpha   90.00
_cell.angle_beta   90.00
_cell.angle_gamma   90.00
#
_symmetry.space_group_name_H-M   'P 1'
#
loop_
_entity.id
_entity.type
_entity.pdbx_description
1 polymer ?
#
loop_
_entity_poly.entity_id
_entity_poly.type
_entity_poly.pdbx_seq_one_letter_code
_entity_poly.pdbx_strand_id
1 'polypeptide(L)'
;MVGLRAKASAFEHPKAPHLDVLRARHFTAAMQVVFPAASGAPETGAALTDVSGALRDASGASTSGTDGGARGFYVAHMTLADLLDEGFLATHVKADGARLHALSADGRIDRDDVAAVTPNGQMHLSISPRAYRRLGVSGLKSDDGTLKRRCAVNLAKKTFAPGGAFRDRLVDAARGLRATDCALAAKRPYLVTTSHKTLNTSSGSGVPGVVFPEGCEFFKRRASLASTFVRVARGELETPPAPASYVFGREPRDAEAEQETLSEFHEWLGEVSCAETGLGVRGEGAGTEIRGNVERHRWEGFFVPDDVIAALFFCRRVVAGGAKPWAALTAWGFPDDPSRDTAVDAGGDG
;
A
#
# COMPACT_ATOMS: atom_id res chain seq x y z
N MET A 1 27.23 1.90 -3.34
CA MET A 1 26.02 1.34 -2.71
C MET A 1 25.23 2.52 -2.20
N VAL A 2 24.00 2.74 -2.64
CA VAL A 2 23.21 3.89 -2.15
C VAL A 2 22.76 3.53 -0.74
N GLY A 3 23.35 4.16 0.27
CA GLY A 3 23.01 3.90 1.67
C GLY A 3 21.58 4.33 2.01
N LEU A 4 21.01 3.72 3.05
CA LEU A 4 19.69 4.07 3.57
C LEU A 4 19.67 5.57 3.94
N ARG A 5 18.83 6.36 3.26
CA ARG A 5 18.61 7.76 3.63
C ARG A 5 17.53 7.82 4.70
N ALA A 6 17.92 8.06 5.94
CA ALA A 6 16.99 8.33 7.03
C ALA A 6 16.95 9.81 7.35
N LYS A 7 15.76 10.33 7.65
CA LYS A 7 15.57 11.69 8.13
C LYS A 7 14.79 11.65 9.43
N ALA A 8 15.44 12.06 10.52
CA ALA A 8 14.74 12.27 11.78
C ALA A 8 13.65 13.33 11.58
N SER A 9 12.43 13.02 12.04
CA SER A 9 11.32 13.97 11.99
C SER A 9 10.39 13.71 13.16
N ALA A 10 9.90 14.77 13.78
CA ALA A 10 8.89 14.67 14.81
C ALA A 10 7.49 14.59 14.15
N PHE A 11 6.68 13.61 14.55
CA PHE A 11 5.31 13.45 14.04
C PHE A 11 4.42 14.69 14.25
N GLU A 12 4.70 15.49 15.27
CA GLU A 12 3.96 16.71 15.60
C GLU A 12 4.42 17.94 14.82
N HIS A 13 5.57 17.85 14.14
CA HIS A 13 6.08 18.98 13.40
C HIS A 13 5.21 19.25 12.16
N PRO A 14 4.69 20.48 11.96
CA PRO A 14 3.71 20.78 10.91
C PRO A 14 4.26 20.59 9.49
N LYS A 15 5.59 20.62 9.32
CA LYS A 15 6.29 20.36 8.06
C LYS A 15 6.88 18.94 7.96
N ALA A 16 6.49 18.03 8.84
CA ALA A 16 7.01 16.68 8.81
C ALA A 16 6.48 15.97 7.53
N PRO A 17 7.35 15.42 6.67
CA PRO A 17 6.96 14.94 5.35
C PRO A 17 6.26 13.57 5.38
N HIS A 18 6.14 12.93 6.55
CA HIS A 18 5.71 11.54 6.67
C HIS A 18 4.31 11.29 6.06
N LEU A 19 3.35 12.19 6.25
CA LEU A 19 2.02 12.03 5.63
C LEU A 19 2.06 12.22 4.12
N ASP A 20 2.90 13.13 3.62
CA ASP A 20 3.02 13.38 2.18
C ASP A 20 3.68 12.19 1.48
N VAL A 21 4.74 11.62 2.08
CA VAL A 21 5.38 10.40 1.60
C VAL A 21 4.40 9.23 1.55
N LEU A 22 3.57 9.04 2.59
CA LEU A 22 2.56 7.99 2.59
C LEU A 22 1.45 8.23 1.56
N ARG A 23 1.02 9.48 1.37
CA ARG A 23 -0.01 9.85 0.37
C ARG A 23 0.47 9.74 -1.07
N ALA A 24 1.77 9.93 -1.30
CA ALA A 24 2.38 9.72 -2.61
C ALA A 24 2.34 8.25 -3.05
N ARG A 25 2.23 7.30 -2.12
CA ARG A 25 2.13 5.87 -2.44
C ARG A 25 0.68 5.41 -2.52
N HIS A 26 0.13 5.40 -3.72
CA HIS A 26 -1.29 5.12 -3.95
C HIS A 26 -1.74 3.68 -3.63
N PHE A 27 -0.87 2.69 -3.82
CA PHE A 27 -1.23 1.29 -3.62
C PHE A 27 -0.21 0.56 -2.74
N THR A 28 -0.73 -0.12 -1.71
CA THR A 28 0.05 -0.95 -0.80
C THR A 28 -0.49 -2.38 -0.83
N ALA A 29 0.38 -3.35 -1.09
CA ALA A 29 0.06 -4.77 -1.20
C ALA A 29 0.11 -5.48 0.16
N ALA A 30 1.04 -5.05 1.00
CA ALA A 30 1.19 -5.56 2.35
C ALA A 30 1.68 -4.46 3.29
N MET A 31 1.32 -4.59 4.56
CA MET A 31 1.90 -3.78 5.63
C MET A 31 2.18 -4.65 6.84
N GLN A 32 3.19 -4.27 7.61
CA GLN A 32 3.59 -4.99 8.81
C GLN A 32 3.89 -4.01 9.92
N VAL A 33 3.37 -4.32 11.09
CA VAL A 33 3.74 -3.67 12.33
C VAL A 33 4.55 -4.65 13.18
N VAL A 34 5.66 -4.16 13.72
CA VAL A 34 6.51 -4.90 14.66
C VAL A 34 6.52 -4.15 15.98
N PHE A 35 6.21 -4.86 17.06
CA PHE A 35 6.36 -4.38 18.43
C PHE A 35 7.38 -5.24 19.18
N PRO A 36 8.16 -4.66 20.11
CA PRO A 36 8.94 -5.46 21.04
C PRO A 36 8.03 -6.26 21.97
N ALA A 37 8.44 -7.48 22.33
CA ALA A 37 7.79 -8.23 23.39
C ALA A 37 7.96 -7.49 24.74
N ALA A 38 6.98 -7.61 25.63
CA ALA A 38 7.06 -6.96 26.94
C ALA A 38 8.17 -7.59 27.80
N SER A 39 9.07 -6.78 28.35
CA SER A 39 10.15 -7.27 29.21
C SER A 39 9.58 -7.84 30.52
N GLY A 40 9.83 -9.12 30.79
CA GLY A 40 9.41 -9.78 32.03
C GLY A 40 7.96 -10.29 32.03
N ALA A 41 7.28 -10.32 30.88
CA ALA A 41 6.01 -11.04 30.80
C ALA A 41 6.23 -12.51 31.14
N PRO A 42 5.37 -13.12 31.97
CA PRO A 42 5.53 -14.50 32.37
C PRO A 42 5.60 -15.39 31.13
N GLU A 43 6.43 -16.39 31.30
CA GLU A 43 6.87 -17.40 30.37
C GLU A 43 5.75 -18.13 29.58
N THR A 44 4.50 -17.90 29.94
CA THR A 44 3.33 -18.51 29.33
C THR A 44 2.19 -17.49 29.36
N GLY A 45 1.78 -16.97 28.19
CA GLY A 45 0.51 -16.24 28.05
C GLY A 45 0.57 -14.73 27.81
N ALA A 46 1.70 -14.14 27.41
CA ALA A 46 1.69 -12.76 26.93
C ALA A 46 0.76 -12.61 25.71
N ALA A 47 -0.33 -11.87 25.87
CA ALA A 47 -1.28 -11.62 24.78
C ALA A 47 -0.64 -10.71 23.74
N LEU A 48 -0.83 -11.04 22.46
CA LEU A 48 -0.47 -10.18 21.34
C LEU A 48 -1.21 -8.83 21.47
N THR A 49 -0.55 -7.75 21.04
CA THR A 49 -1.20 -6.44 20.93
C THR A 49 -2.43 -6.55 20.02
N ASP A 50 -3.60 -6.12 20.48
CA ASP A 50 -4.81 -6.12 19.65
C ASP A 50 -4.72 -5.03 18.57
N VAL A 51 -4.46 -5.47 17.34
CA VAL A 51 -4.36 -4.60 16.16
C VAL A 51 -5.64 -4.57 15.32
N SER A 52 -6.73 -5.18 15.78
CA SER A 52 -7.99 -5.23 15.02
C SER A 52 -8.59 -3.84 14.75
N GLY A 53 -8.26 -2.85 15.60
CA GLY A 53 -8.64 -1.45 15.42
C GLY A 53 -7.70 -0.63 14.55
N ALA A 54 -6.53 -1.15 14.15
CA ALA A 54 -5.49 -0.36 13.49
C ALA A 54 -5.92 0.23 12.14
N LEU A 55 -6.83 -0.44 11.43
CA LEU A 55 -7.33 -0.02 10.11
C LEU A 55 -8.75 0.55 10.15
N ARG A 56 -9.43 0.57 11.30
CA ARG A 56 -10.85 0.98 11.40
C ARG A 56 -11.03 2.48 11.14
N ASP A 57 -10.12 3.30 11.65
CA ASP A 57 -10.17 4.77 11.55
C ASP A 57 -10.07 5.27 10.09
N ALA A 58 -9.46 4.50 9.18
CA ALA A 58 -9.31 4.86 7.77
C ALA A 58 -10.57 4.65 6.92
N SER A 59 -11.46 3.75 7.35
CA SER A 59 -12.51 3.23 6.47
C SER A 59 -13.80 4.03 6.46
N GLY A 60 -14.03 4.92 7.45
CA GLY A 60 -15.28 5.69 7.60
C GLY A 60 -16.56 4.84 7.71
N ALA A 61 -16.46 3.52 7.56
CA ALA A 61 -17.55 2.57 7.53
C ALA A 61 -17.63 1.92 8.91
N SER A 62 -18.51 2.47 9.74
CA SER A 62 -18.98 1.77 10.94
C SER A 62 -19.70 0.51 10.49
N THR A 63 -19.04 -0.64 10.58
CA THR A 63 -19.71 -1.94 10.49
C THR A 63 -19.88 -2.44 11.93
N SER A 64 -21.09 -2.28 12.45
CA SER A 64 -21.51 -2.90 13.70
C SER A 64 -21.59 -4.41 13.49
N GLY A 65 -20.46 -5.10 13.62
CA GLY A 65 -20.37 -6.54 13.50
C GLY A 65 -19.04 -7.04 14.05
N THR A 66 -19.09 -8.14 14.80
CA THR A 66 -17.97 -8.87 15.44
C THR A 66 -16.94 -9.46 14.47
N ASP A 67 -16.97 -9.06 13.21
CA ASP A 67 -16.09 -9.51 12.14
C ASP A 67 -14.79 -8.70 12.18
N GLY A 68 -13.74 -9.28 12.77
CA GLY A 68 -12.44 -8.66 12.97
C GLY A 68 -11.97 -7.77 11.82
N GLY A 69 -11.65 -6.51 12.20
CA GLY A 69 -11.01 -5.35 11.53
C GLY A 69 -10.49 -5.32 10.09
N ALA A 70 -10.61 -6.38 9.29
CA ALA A 70 -9.99 -6.50 7.98
C ALA A 70 -10.71 -5.63 6.93
N ARG A 71 -9.95 -4.73 6.31
CA ARG A 71 -10.39 -3.90 5.19
C ARG A 71 -10.85 -4.74 4.01
N GLY A 72 -12.00 -4.38 3.44
CA GLY A 72 -12.52 -4.98 2.22
C GLY A 72 -12.04 -4.27 0.96
N PHE A 73 -11.85 -5.03 -0.10
CA PHE A 73 -11.62 -4.53 -1.46
C PHE A 73 -12.32 -5.45 -2.46
N TYR A 74 -12.34 -5.05 -3.72
CA TYR A 74 -12.93 -5.83 -4.80
C TYR A 74 -11.84 -6.34 -5.73
N VAL A 75 -12.07 -7.50 -6.32
CA VAL A 75 -11.36 -7.94 -7.52
C VAL A 75 -12.39 -7.97 -8.63
N ALA A 76 -12.21 -7.13 -9.64
CA ALA A 76 -13.13 -6.97 -10.76
C ALA A 76 -12.44 -7.26 -12.08
N HIS A 77 -13.08 -8.03 -12.95
CA HIS A 77 -12.60 -8.33 -14.28
C HIS A 77 -13.08 -7.27 -15.25
N MET A 78 -12.17 -6.39 -15.65
CA MET A 78 -12.46 -5.20 -16.45
C MET A 78 -11.49 -5.10 -17.62
N THR A 79 -11.96 -4.52 -18.71
CA THR A 79 -11.13 -4.02 -19.82
C THR A 79 -10.71 -2.57 -19.54
N LEU A 80 -9.83 -2.02 -20.37
CA LEU A 80 -9.55 -0.58 -20.34
C LEU A 80 -10.79 0.25 -20.69
N ALA A 81 -11.69 -0.25 -21.55
CA ALA A 81 -12.93 0.43 -21.88
C ALA A 81 -13.88 0.51 -20.69
N ASP A 82 -13.95 -0.55 -19.88
CA ASP A 82 -14.77 -0.59 -18.66
C ASP A 82 -14.28 0.42 -17.62
N LEU A 83 -12.96 0.57 -17.46
CA LEU A 83 -12.37 1.63 -16.60
C LEU A 83 -12.71 3.05 -17.08
N LEU A 84 -12.99 3.21 -18.37
CA LEU A 84 -13.34 4.48 -19.00
C LEU A 84 -14.86 4.68 -19.14
N ASP A 85 -15.66 3.75 -18.59
CA ASP A 85 -17.11 3.83 -18.64
C ASP A 85 -17.63 5.13 -18.03
N GLU A 86 -18.66 5.70 -18.66
CA GLU A 86 -19.17 7.02 -18.28
C GLU A 86 -19.81 7.03 -16.90
N GLY A 87 -20.66 6.04 -16.61
CA GLY A 87 -21.34 5.91 -15.33
C GLY A 87 -20.35 5.60 -14.21
N PHE A 88 -19.37 4.73 -14.50
CA PHE A 88 -18.30 4.39 -13.58
C PHE A 88 -17.45 5.61 -13.20
N LEU A 89 -16.98 6.38 -14.18
CA LEU A 89 -16.19 7.59 -13.92
C LEU A 89 -17.01 8.69 -13.26
N ALA A 90 -18.28 8.87 -13.65
CA ALA A 90 -19.17 9.83 -13.02
C ALA A 90 -19.32 9.55 -11.52
N THR A 91 -19.47 8.28 -11.15
CA THR A 91 -19.72 7.84 -9.77
C THR A 91 -18.46 7.86 -8.91
N HIS A 92 -17.34 7.32 -9.41
CA HIS A 92 -16.18 7.01 -8.55
C HIS A 92 -14.98 7.94 -8.74
N VAL A 93 -14.98 8.77 -9.79
CA VAL A 93 -13.87 9.69 -10.10
C VAL A 93 -14.32 11.15 -10.09
N LYS A 94 -15.49 11.44 -10.64
CA LYS A 94 -15.98 12.83 -10.82
C LYS A 94 -16.94 13.30 -9.73
N ALA A 95 -17.58 12.39 -9.01
CA ALA A 95 -18.44 12.75 -7.89
C ALA A 95 -17.62 13.47 -6.80
N ASP A 96 -18.25 14.43 -6.11
CA ASP A 96 -17.56 15.22 -5.10
C ASP A 96 -17.03 14.33 -3.97
N GLY A 97 -15.76 14.53 -3.63
CA GLY A 97 -15.05 13.75 -2.62
C GLY A 97 -14.76 12.29 -2.99
N ALA A 98 -15.19 11.78 -4.15
CA ALA A 98 -14.94 10.39 -4.56
C ALA A 98 -13.46 10.17 -4.92
N ARG A 99 -12.94 9.01 -4.53
CA ARG A 99 -11.56 8.59 -4.79
C ARG A 99 -11.55 7.13 -5.21
N LEU A 100 -11.41 6.88 -6.50
CA LEU A 100 -11.21 5.55 -7.04
C LEU A 100 -9.75 5.14 -6.88
N HIS A 101 -9.54 3.91 -6.40
CA HIS A 101 -8.26 3.23 -6.39
C HIS A 101 -8.45 1.95 -7.21
N ALA A 102 -7.77 1.85 -8.35
CA ALA A 102 -7.82 0.67 -9.20
C ALA A 102 -6.42 0.31 -9.69
N LEU A 103 -6.04 -0.96 -9.64
CA LEU A 103 -4.72 -1.43 -10.10
C LEU A 103 -4.86 -2.81 -10.76
N SER A 104 -4.26 -3.01 -11.94
CA SER A 104 -4.16 -4.33 -12.58
C SER A 104 -3.47 -5.34 -11.65
N ALA A 105 -4.07 -6.52 -11.45
CA ALA A 105 -3.64 -7.49 -10.45
C ALA A 105 -2.70 -8.58 -10.99
N ASP A 106 -2.67 -8.80 -12.30
CA ASP A 106 -2.10 -10.00 -12.94
C ASP A 106 -1.08 -9.70 -14.05
N GLY A 107 -0.63 -8.46 -14.17
CA GLY A 107 0.31 -8.07 -15.22
C GLY A 107 1.68 -7.71 -14.64
N ARG A 108 2.74 -8.17 -15.31
CA ARG A 108 4.10 -7.73 -15.01
C ARG A 108 4.42 -6.43 -15.73
N ILE A 109 4.82 -5.38 -15.01
CA ILE A 109 5.00 -4.04 -15.59
C ILE A 109 6.10 -3.99 -16.67
N ASP A 110 7.08 -4.90 -16.63
CA ASP A 110 8.15 -5.02 -17.62
C ASP A 110 7.69 -5.71 -18.93
N ARG A 111 6.64 -6.56 -18.86
CA ARG A 111 6.21 -7.42 -19.98
C ARG A 111 4.82 -7.11 -20.51
N ASP A 112 3.86 -6.95 -19.60
CA ASP A 112 2.44 -6.88 -19.91
C ASP A 112 1.94 -5.44 -19.88
N ASP A 113 0.92 -5.13 -20.67
CA ASP A 113 0.23 -3.85 -20.53
C ASP A 113 -0.52 -3.80 -19.20
N VAL A 114 -0.23 -2.78 -18.38
CA VAL A 114 -0.82 -2.58 -17.05
C VAL A 114 -1.39 -1.17 -16.92
N ALA A 115 -2.44 -1.06 -16.11
CA ALA A 115 -3.12 0.19 -15.84
C ALA A 115 -3.42 0.36 -14.35
N ALA A 116 -3.43 1.61 -13.90
CA ALA A 116 -3.92 1.98 -12.58
C ALA A 116 -4.70 3.30 -12.64
N VAL A 117 -5.67 3.46 -11.74
CA VAL A 117 -6.36 4.73 -11.49
C VAL A 117 -6.10 5.13 -10.05
N THR A 118 -5.51 6.31 -9.87
CA THR A 118 -5.12 6.85 -8.58
C THR A 118 -6.20 7.79 -8.02
N PRO A 119 -6.13 8.14 -6.72
CA PRO A 119 -7.21 8.85 -6.01
C PRO A 119 -7.49 10.25 -6.51
N ASN A 120 -6.55 10.85 -7.23
CA ASN A 120 -6.69 12.17 -7.85
C ASN A 120 -7.36 12.10 -9.24
N GLY A 121 -7.82 10.92 -9.65
CA GLY A 121 -8.42 10.67 -10.96
C GLY A 121 -7.42 10.58 -12.10
N GLN A 122 -6.14 10.35 -11.84
CA GLN A 122 -5.17 10.06 -12.89
C GLN A 122 -5.16 8.56 -13.21
N MET A 123 -5.31 8.24 -14.48
CA MET A 123 -5.06 6.91 -15.01
C MET A 123 -3.63 6.82 -15.53
N HIS A 124 -2.86 5.92 -14.94
CA HIS A 124 -1.48 5.62 -15.29
C HIS A 124 -1.44 4.33 -16.11
N LEU A 125 -0.72 4.36 -17.22
CA LEU A 125 -0.59 3.24 -18.15
C LEU A 125 0.89 2.95 -18.37
N SER A 126 1.28 1.68 -18.26
CA SER A 126 2.55 1.19 -18.79
C SER A 126 2.24 0.21 -19.91
N ILE A 127 2.40 0.67 -21.15
CA ILE A 127 1.87 -0.01 -22.34
C ILE A 127 2.92 -0.21 -23.43
N SER A 128 2.75 -1.23 -24.24
CA SER A 128 3.60 -1.58 -25.37
C SER A 128 3.57 -0.49 -26.47
N PRO A 129 4.60 -0.39 -27.32
CA PRO A 129 4.59 0.51 -28.48
C PRO A 129 3.39 0.32 -29.42
N ARG A 130 2.84 -0.89 -29.47
CA ARG A 130 1.67 -1.22 -30.29
C ARG A 130 0.40 -0.64 -29.66
N ALA A 131 0.16 -0.92 -28.39
CA ALA A 131 -0.96 -0.36 -27.63
C ALA A 131 -0.92 1.17 -27.61
N TYR A 132 0.26 1.77 -27.39
CA TYR A 132 0.47 3.23 -27.43
C TYR A 132 0.00 3.88 -28.72
N ARG A 133 0.40 3.32 -29.87
CA ARG A 133 0.00 3.82 -31.21
C ARG A 133 -1.50 3.70 -31.45
N ARG A 134 -2.13 2.65 -30.93
CA ARG A 134 -3.58 2.41 -31.06
C ARG A 134 -4.40 3.35 -30.18
N LEU A 135 -3.98 3.54 -28.93
CA LEU A 135 -4.68 4.40 -27.97
C LEU A 135 -4.51 5.90 -28.26
N GLY A 136 -3.41 6.29 -28.91
CA GLY A 136 -3.18 7.69 -29.28
C GLY A 136 -3.07 8.62 -28.07
N VAL A 137 -2.59 8.10 -26.93
CA VAL A 137 -2.31 8.85 -25.70
C VAL A 137 -0.91 9.45 -25.74
N SER A 138 -0.69 10.56 -25.03
CA SER A 138 0.64 11.12 -24.83
C SER A 138 1.37 10.38 -23.72
N GLY A 139 2.64 10.06 -23.91
CA GLY A 139 3.45 9.36 -22.91
C GLY A 139 4.94 9.44 -23.16
N LEU A 140 5.70 9.26 -22.09
CA LEU A 140 7.16 9.24 -22.10
C LEU A 140 7.67 7.83 -22.44
N LYS A 141 8.89 7.75 -22.98
CA LYS A 141 9.61 6.47 -23.03
C LYS A 141 9.96 6.06 -21.60
N SER A 142 9.94 4.77 -21.32
CA SER A 142 10.43 4.25 -20.06
C SER A 142 11.97 4.22 -20.09
N ASP A 143 12.62 4.70 -19.03
CA ASP A 143 14.09 4.72 -18.91
C ASP A 143 14.66 3.43 -18.30
N ASP A 144 13.81 2.46 -17.98
CA ASP A 144 14.13 1.16 -17.36
C ASP A 144 14.61 0.09 -18.35
N GLY A 145 15.05 0.50 -19.54
CA GLY A 145 15.48 -0.41 -20.60
C GLY A 145 14.34 -1.16 -21.30
N THR A 146 13.07 -0.87 -20.97
CA THR A 146 11.92 -1.43 -21.66
C THR A 146 11.52 -0.56 -22.86
N LEU A 147 10.93 -1.16 -23.89
CA LEU A 147 10.34 -0.41 -25.01
C LEU A 147 8.99 0.22 -24.66
N LYS A 148 8.53 0.08 -23.42
CA LYS A 148 7.19 0.50 -23.02
C LYS A 148 7.08 2.01 -22.91
N ARG A 149 5.84 2.48 -23.01
CA ARG A 149 5.45 3.88 -22.87
C ARG A 149 4.69 4.05 -21.58
N ARG A 150 5.12 5.02 -20.77
CA ARG A 150 4.43 5.45 -19.56
C ARG A 150 3.54 6.63 -19.92
N CYS A 151 2.23 6.46 -19.76
CA CYS A 151 1.24 7.46 -20.12
C CYS A 151 0.40 7.81 -18.90
N ALA A 152 0.00 9.07 -18.79
CA ALA A 152 -0.90 9.53 -17.73
C ALA A 152 -2.06 10.32 -18.35
N VAL A 153 -3.28 9.98 -17.96
CA VAL A 153 -4.51 10.67 -18.40
C VAL A 153 -5.27 11.12 -17.17
N ASN A 154 -5.55 12.42 -17.07
CA ASN A 154 -6.36 12.94 -15.97
C ASN A 154 -7.87 12.80 -16.32
N LEU A 155 -8.51 11.79 -15.74
CA LEU A 155 -9.92 11.44 -15.91
C LEU A 155 -10.86 12.41 -15.15
N ALA A 156 -10.37 13.02 -14.06
CA ALA A 156 -11.10 14.00 -13.27
C ALA A 156 -11.12 15.41 -13.90
N LYS A 157 -10.27 15.67 -14.91
CA LYS A 157 -10.19 16.97 -15.58
C LYS A 157 -11.54 17.29 -16.25
N LYS A 158 -12.03 18.52 -16.08
CA LYS A 158 -13.28 18.98 -16.71
C LYS A 158 -13.30 18.82 -18.24
N THR A 159 -12.14 18.90 -18.89
CA THR A 159 -11.99 18.69 -20.33
C THR A 159 -12.13 17.22 -20.76
N PHE A 160 -12.07 16.28 -19.82
CA PHE A 160 -12.32 14.86 -20.05
C PHE A 160 -13.81 14.54 -19.81
N ALA A 161 -14.69 15.21 -20.56
CA ALA A 161 -16.14 15.07 -20.48
C ALA A 161 -16.72 14.45 -21.76
N PRO A 162 -17.90 13.80 -21.69
CA PRO A 162 -18.60 13.32 -22.89
C PRO A 162 -18.76 14.42 -23.94
N GLY A 163 -18.55 14.08 -25.22
CA GLY A 163 -18.49 15.05 -26.33
C GLY A 163 -17.13 15.71 -26.52
N GLY A 164 -16.18 15.48 -25.61
CA GLY A 164 -14.81 15.96 -25.73
C GLY A 164 -14.01 15.12 -26.71
N ALA A 165 -13.49 15.73 -27.78
CA ALA A 165 -12.77 15.03 -28.86
C ALA A 165 -11.65 14.09 -28.38
N PHE A 166 -10.89 14.49 -27.34
CA PHE A 166 -9.85 13.64 -26.76
C PHE A 166 -10.42 12.44 -26.01
N ARG A 167 -11.45 12.64 -25.17
CA ARG A 167 -12.10 11.57 -24.40
C ARG A 167 -12.72 10.56 -25.36
N ASP A 168 -13.56 11.02 -26.27
CA ASP A 168 -14.36 10.13 -27.11
C ASP A 168 -13.45 9.29 -28.00
N ARG A 169 -12.41 9.89 -28.59
CA ARG A 169 -11.35 9.16 -29.31
C ARG A 169 -10.67 8.10 -28.44
N LEU A 170 -10.32 8.42 -27.18
CA LEU A 170 -9.66 7.46 -26.29
C LEU A 170 -10.59 6.29 -25.93
N VAL A 171 -11.85 6.58 -25.63
CA VAL A 171 -12.88 5.57 -25.33
C VAL A 171 -13.11 4.67 -26.53
N ASP A 172 -13.27 5.24 -27.73
CA ASP A 172 -13.46 4.48 -28.97
C ASP A 172 -12.22 3.63 -29.30
N ALA A 173 -11.02 4.19 -29.12
CA ALA A 173 -9.78 3.46 -29.28
C ALA A 173 -9.69 2.27 -28.30
N ALA A 174 -10.03 2.48 -27.01
CA ALA A 174 -10.03 1.44 -26.00
C ALA A 174 -11.03 0.32 -26.30
N ARG A 175 -12.24 0.66 -26.76
CA ARG A 175 -13.27 -0.30 -27.20
C ARG A 175 -12.85 -1.08 -28.45
N GLY A 176 -12.10 -0.44 -29.35
CA GLY A 176 -11.60 -1.04 -30.58
C GLY A 176 -10.32 -1.87 -30.41
N LEU A 177 -9.71 -1.90 -29.23
CA LEU A 177 -8.52 -2.71 -28.99
C LEU A 177 -8.84 -4.20 -29.09
N ARG A 178 -7.90 -4.95 -29.66
CA ARG A 178 -7.92 -6.42 -29.65
C ARG A 178 -6.91 -6.92 -28.63
N ALA A 179 -7.14 -8.12 -28.07
CA ALA A 179 -6.19 -8.76 -27.15
C ALA A 179 -4.79 -8.95 -27.75
N THR A 180 -4.69 -9.04 -29.08
CA THR A 180 -3.40 -9.12 -29.81
C THR A 180 -2.70 -7.77 -29.96
N ASP A 181 -3.41 -6.66 -29.76
CA ASP A 181 -2.86 -5.30 -29.78
C ASP A 181 -2.46 -4.82 -28.38
N CYS A 182 -3.25 -5.18 -27.37
CA CYS A 182 -3.07 -4.74 -25.99
C CYS A 182 -3.70 -5.74 -25.01
N ALA A 183 -2.97 -6.13 -23.97
CA ALA A 183 -3.50 -7.07 -22.96
C ALA A 183 -4.72 -6.49 -22.22
N LEU A 184 -4.80 -5.16 -22.11
CA LEU A 184 -5.92 -4.44 -21.46
C LEU A 184 -7.23 -4.46 -22.27
N ALA A 185 -7.22 -5.02 -23.49
CA ALA A 185 -8.42 -5.23 -24.29
C ALA A 185 -9.26 -6.42 -23.79
N ALA A 186 -8.62 -7.38 -23.13
CA ALA A 186 -9.30 -8.50 -22.49
C ALA A 186 -9.72 -8.10 -21.07
N LYS A 187 -10.76 -8.75 -20.54
CA LYS A 187 -11.13 -8.59 -19.13
C LYS A 187 -10.00 -9.15 -18.26
N ARG A 188 -9.36 -8.28 -17.49
CA ARG A 188 -8.28 -8.64 -16.56
C ARG A 188 -8.70 -8.29 -15.13
N PRO A 189 -8.20 -9.01 -14.13
CA PRO A 189 -8.47 -8.70 -12.75
C PRO A 189 -7.83 -7.35 -12.35
N TYR A 190 -8.64 -6.49 -11.76
CA TYR A 190 -8.21 -5.27 -11.08
C TYR A 190 -8.53 -5.37 -9.60
N LEU A 191 -7.58 -4.95 -8.76
CA LEU A 191 -7.85 -4.64 -7.37
C LEU A 191 -8.52 -3.27 -7.32
N VAL A 192 -9.71 -3.19 -6.74
CA VAL A 192 -10.53 -1.97 -6.73
C VAL A 192 -11.05 -1.66 -5.34
N THR A 193 -10.93 -0.40 -4.93
CA THR A 193 -11.61 0.13 -3.75
C THR A 193 -11.91 1.62 -3.96
N THR A 194 -12.85 2.15 -3.19
CA THR A 194 -13.16 3.57 -3.18
C THR A 194 -12.95 4.12 -1.78
N SER A 195 -12.51 5.37 -1.70
CA SER A 195 -12.65 6.15 -0.47
C SER A 195 -13.41 7.43 -0.79
N HIS A 196 -14.19 7.91 0.18
CA HIS A 196 -14.74 9.25 0.12
C HIS A 196 -13.97 10.11 1.10
N LYS A 197 -13.59 11.32 0.67
CA LYS A 197 -13.18 12.34 1.62
C LYS A 197 -14.38 12.54 2.55
N THR A 198 -14.26 12.16 3.82
CA THR A 198 -15.30 12.35 4.82
C THR A 198 -15.65 13.84 4.87
N LEU A 199 -16.69 14.23 4.15
CA LEU A 199 -17.46 15.40 4.52
C LEU A 199 -18.09 15.03 5.86
N ASN A 200 -18.06 15.95 6.82
CA ASN A 200 -18.76 15.83 8.11
C ASN A 200 -20.28 15.85 7.89
N THR A 201 -20.82 14.98 7.03
CA THR A 201 -22.24 14.82 6.84
C THR A 201 -22.70 13.82 7.87
N SER A 202 -23.37 14.34 8.90
CA SER A 202 -24.07 13.65 9.98
C SER A 202 -25.21 12.71 9.51
N SER A 203 -25.31 12.43 8.21
CA SER A 203 -26.27 11.49 7.64
C SER A 203 -25.59 10.13 7.51
N GLY A 204 -25.96 9.19 8.37
CA GLY A 204 -25.43 7.83 8.47
C GLY A 204 -25.70 6.90 7.27
N SER A 205 -25.70 7.41 6.04
CA SER A 205 -25.60 6.57 4.85
C SER A 205 -24.15 6.11 4.72
N GLY A 206 -23.90 4.83 4.96
CA GLY A 206 -22.57 4.23 4.78
C GLY A 206 -21.97 4.56 3.41
N VAL A 207 -20.64 4.59 3.34
CA VAL A 207 -19.91 4.82 2.08
C VAL A 207 -20.46 3.88 1.00
N PRO A 208 -20.96 4.39 -0.13
CA PRO A 208 -21.49 3.54 -1.19
C PRO A 208 -20.38 2.62 -1.69
N GLY A 209 -20.69 1.33 -1.80
CA GLY A 209 -19.77 0.35 -2.39
C GLY A 209 -19.44 0.69 -3.85
N VAL A 210 -18.46 0.01 -4.41
CA VAL A 210 -18.09 0.19 -5.82
C VAL A 210 -19.23 -0.33 -6.71
N VAL A 211 -19.78 0.54 -7.55
CA VAL A 211 -20.74 0.21 -8.61
C VAL A 211 -19.94 -0.03 -9.88
N PHE A 212 -19.90 -1.27 -10.36
CA PHE A 212 -19.15 -1.65 -11.56
C PHE A 212 -19.96 -1.47 -12.85
N PRO A 213 -19.30 -1.29 -14.01
CA PRO A 213 -19.96 -1.29 -15.31
C PRO A 213 -20.75 -2.59 -15.57
N GLU A 214 -21.72 -2.51 -16.49
CA GLU A 214 -22.54 -3.66 -16.88
C GLU A 214 -21.69 -4.80 -17.43
N GLY A 215 -21.98 -6.03 -16.99
CA GLY A 215 -21.26 -7.23 -17.41
C GLY A 215 -19.88 -7.41 -16.78
N CYS A 216 -19.41 -6.52 -15.89
CA CYS A 216 -18.19 -6.74 -15.12
C CYS A 216 -18.42 -7.82 -14.04
N GLU A 217 -17.62 -8.89 -14.08
CA GLU A 217 -17.59 -9.89 -13.02
C GLU A 217 -16.71 -9.40 -11.88
N PHE A 218 -17.23 -9.41 -10.65
CA PHE A 218 -16.45 -8.99 -9.49
C PHE A 218 -16.78 -9.82 -8.26
N PHE A 219 -15.84 -9.85 -7.32
CA PHE A 219 -16.03 -10.43 -6.01
C PHE A 219 -15.36 -9.58 -4.94
N LYS A 220 -15.97 -9.56 -3.76
CA LYS A 220 -15.43 -8.88 -2.58
C LYS A 220 -14.37 -9.78 -1.93
N ARG A 221 -13.22 -9.20 -1.62
CA ARG A 221 -12.15 -9.81 -0.82
C ARG A 221 -11.95 -9.02 0.46
N ARG A 222 -11.32 -9.65 1.43
CA ARG A 222 -10.85 -9.01 2.66
C ARG A 222 -9.34 -9.15 2.71
N ALA A 223 -8.69 -8.14 3.24
CA ALA A 223 -7.29 -8.25 3.64
C ALA A 223 -7.13 -9.40 4.64
N SER A 224 -6.07 -10.18 4.52
CA SER A 224 -5.67 -11.13 5.56
C SER A 224 -4.94 -10.38 6.67
N LEU A 225 -5.02 -10.89 7.89
CA LEU A 225 -4.22 -10.46 9.04
C LEU A 225 -3.60 -11.70 9.68
N ALA A 226 -2.28 -11.73 9.75
CA ALA A 226 -1.53 -12.71 10.51
C ALA A 226 -0.81 -12.01 11.66
N SER A 227 -1.04 -12.48 12.89
CA SER A 227 -0.35 -11.98 14.08
C SER A 227 0.41 -13.13 14.72
N THR A 228 1.70 -12.94 14.98
CA THR A 228 2.58 -13.98 15.55
C THR A 228 3.68 -13.36 16.38
N PHE A 229 4.23 -14.12 17.32
CA PHE A 229 5.56 -13.84 17.84
C PHE A 229 6.62 -14.34 16.85
N VAL A 230 7.75 -13.63 16.77
CA VAL A 230 8.88 -13.98 15.92
C VAL A 230 10.16 -13.91 16.75
N ARG A 231 11.00 -14.93 16.65
CA ARG A 231 12.37 -14.89 17.16
C ARG A 231 13.31 -14.64 15.98
N VAL A 232 14.11 -13.60 16.09
CA VAL A 232 15.20 -13.33 15.15
C VAL A 232 16.49 -13.39 15.94
N ALA A 233 17.32 -14.39 15.64
CA ALA A 233 18.62 -14.55 16.27
C ALA A 233 19.68 -14.01 15.31
N ARG A 234 20.36 -12.90 15.69
CA ARG A 234 21.51 -12.36 14.96
C ARG A 234 22.72 -12.40 15.88
N GLY A 235 23.46 -13.51 15.86
CA GLY A 235 24.58 -13.75 16.78
C GLY A 235 24.13 -13.88 18.25
N GLU A 236 24.92 -13.33 19.18
CA GLU A 236 24.64 -13.36 20.64
C GLU A 236 23.63 -12.29 21.09
N LEU A 237 23.23 -11.38 20.20
CA LEU A 237 22.27 -10.31 20.52
C LEU A 237 20.84 -10.84 20.41
N GLU A 238 20.24 -11.15 21.56
CA GLU A 238 18.82 -11.52 21.65
C GLU A 238 17.88 -10.30 21.51
N THR A 239 18.39 -9.09 21.75
CA THR A 239 17.59 -7.87 21.64
C THR A 239 17.71 -7.24 20.26
N PRO A 240 16.61 -6.70 19.68
CA PRO A 240 16.68 -5.93 18.45
C PRO A 240 17.76 -4.85 18.58
N PRO A 241 18.57 -4.57 17.54
CA PRO A 241 19.53 -3.48 17.57
C PRO A 241 18.76 -2.21 17.90
N ALA A 242 18.94 -1.71 19.12
CA ALA A 242 17.97 -0.81 19.70
C ALA A 242 17.96 0.52 18.91
N PRO A 243 16.81 0.94 18.35
CA PRO A 243 16.66 2.31 17.86
C PRO A 243 16.75 3.30 19.03
N ALA A 244 16.70 2.83 20.28
CA ALA A 244 16.65 3.62 21.51
C ALA A 244 17.77 4.66 21.62
N SER A 245 18.92 4.37 21.02
CA SER A 245 20.06 5.29 20.98
C SER A 245 19.81 6.53 20.09
N TYR A 246 18.84 6.44 19.17
CA TYR A 246 18.30 7.53 18.32
C TYR A 246 17.20 8.35 19.03
N VAL A 247 16.55 7.79 20.07
CA VAL A 247 15.35 8.36 20.71
C VAL A 247 15.68 9.07 22.04
N PHE A 248 16.75 8.68 22.74
CA PHE A 248 16.99 9.14 24.11
C PHE A 248 18.42 9.65 24.42
N GLY A 249 19.36 9.63 23.46
CA GLY A 249 20.74 10.09 23.67
C GLY A 249 20.98 11.52 23.17
N ARG A 250 21.39 12.43 24.06
CA ARG A 250 21.65 13.87 23.76
C ARG A 250 23.04 14.19 23.19
N GLU A 251 23.91 13.20 23.00
CA GLU A 251 25.28 13.46 22.57
C GLU A 251 25.40 13.56 21.05
N PRO A 252 26.20 14.51 20.52
CA PRO A 252 26.47 14.61 19.09
C PRO A 252 27.20 13.34 18.64
N ARG A 253 26.55 12.58 17.75
CA ARG A 253 27.11 11.35 17.21
C ARG A 253 27.64 11.56 15.80
N ASP A 254 28.56 10.67 15.45
CA ASP A 254 29.03 10.46 14.10
C ASP A 254 27.86 10.00 13.21
N ALA A 255 27.56 10.77 12.16
CA ALA A 255 26.47 10.49 11.23
C ALA A 255 26.66 9.15 10.50
N GLU A 256 27.91 8.69 10.32
CA GLU A 256 28.22 7.41 9.68
C GLU A 256 27.79 6.24 10.56
N ALA A 257 28.15 6.25 11.85
CA ALA A 257 27.75 5.24 12.82
C ALA A 257 26.22 5.18 13.01
N GLU A 258 25.53 6.32 12.92
CA GLU A 258 24.06 6.37 12.94
C GLU A 258 23.44 5.71 11.71
N GLN A 259 23.99 6.00 10.53
CA GLN A 259 23.53 5.40 9.28
C GLN A 259 23.75 3.89 9.25
N GLU A 260 24.88 3.42 9.79
CA GLU A 260 25.16 1.99 9.97
C GLU A 260 24.13 1.33 10.89
N THR A 261 23.89 1.90 12.08
CA THR A 261 22.90 1.38 13.04
C THR A 261 21.49 1.29 12.42
N LEU A 262 21.07 2.31 11.67
CA LEU A 262 19.76 2.30 10.99
C LEU A 262 19.71 1.28 9.85
N SER A 263 20.82 1.08 9.14
CA SER A 263 20.92 0.05 8.10
C SER A 263 20.82 -1.34 8.71
N GLU A 264 21.51 -1.59 9.83
CA GLU A 264 21.40 -2.85 10.58
C GLU A 264 19.99 -3.10 11.11
N PHE A 265 19.32 -2.08 11.66
CA PHE A 265 17.94 -2.19 12.11
C PHE A 265 16.98 -2.47 10.95
N HIS A 266 17.19 -1.84 9.79
CA HIS A 266 16.40 -2.09 8.59
C HIS A 266 16.60 -3.52 8.05
N GLU A 267 17.84 -4.02 8.01
CA GLU A 267 18.14 -5.42 7.68
C GLU A 267 17.46 -6.39 8.65
N TRP A 268 17.56 -6.12 9.95
CA TRP A 268 16.91 -6.92 10.99
C TRP A 268 15.37 -6.93 10.84
N LEU A 269 14.74 -5.80 10.48
CA LEU A 269 13.31 -5.78 10.13
C LEU A 269 13.00 -6.64 8.90
N GLY A 270 13.92 -6.71 7.94
CA GLY A 270 13.86 -7.65 6.81
C GLY A 270 13.85 -9.10 7.29
N GLU A 271 14.75 -9.47 8.20
CA GLU A 271 14.78 -10.80 8.82
C GLU A 271 13.47 -11.11 9.56
N VAL A 272 12.93 -10.19 10.35
CA VAL A 272 11.61 -10.35 11.01
C VAL A 272 10.49 -10.59 10.00
N SER A 273 10.55 -9.90 8.85
CA SER A 273 9.53 -9.99 7.80
C SER A 273 9.57 -11.31 7.04
N CYS A 274 10.79 -11.87 6.86
CA CYS A 274 11.03 -13.13 6.18
C CYS A 274 10.99 -14.35 7.11
N ALA A 275 11.11 -14.16 8.42
CA ALA A 275 11.10 -15.23 9.39
C ALA A 275 9.82 -16.06 9.24
N GLU A 276 10.00 -17.37 9.08
CA GLU A 276 8.87 -18.29 9.08
C GLU A 276 8.12 -18.16 10.41
N THR A 277 6.80 -18.10 10.34
CA THR A 277 5.97 -18.38 11.51
C THR A 277 6.43 -19.72 12.03
N GLY A 278 7.00 -19.77 13.24
CA GLY A 278 7.43 -21.01 13.86
C GLY A 278 6.25 -21.96 14.04
N LEU A 279 5.89 -22.69 12.99
CA LEU A 279 5.26 -23.99 13.12
C LEU A 279 6.35 -24.83 13.73
N GLY A 280 6.27 -25.01 15.05
CA GLY A 280 7.22 -25.80 15.81
C GLY A 280 7.50 -27.09 15.07
N VAL A 281 8.73 -27.23 14.58
CA VAL A 281 9.29 -28.54 14.30
C VAL A 281 9.19 -29.25 15.64
N ARG A 282 8.25 -30.20 15.72
CA ARG A 282 8.05 -31.12 16.82
C ARG A 282 9.26 -32.06 16.83
N GLY A 283 10.42 -31.51 17.15
CA GLY A 283 11.62 -32.27 17.45
C GLY A 283 11.36 -32.99 18.76
N GLU A 284 11.40 -34.33 18.72
CA GLU A 284 11.47 -35.18 19.90
C GLU A 284 12.78 -34.89 20.64
N GLY A 285 12.79 -33.80 21.40
CA GLY A 285 13.91 -33.33 22.19
C GLY A 285 13.38 -32.26 23.14
N ALA A 286 13.28 -32.62 24.41
CA ALA A 286 12.74 -31.84 25.52
C ALA A 286 12.81 -30.30 25.37
N GLY A 287 11.67 -29.69 25.04
CA GLY A 287 10.97 -28.80 25.98
C GLY A 287 11.47 -27.37 26.22
N THR A 288 12.24 -26.75 25.34
CA THR A 288 12.47 -25.29 25.39
C THR A 288 11.65 -24.58 24.32
N GLU A 289 10.51 -24.06 24.76
CA GLU A 289 9.61 -23.23 23.95
C GLU A 289 10.37 -21.98 23.47
N ILE A 290 10.72 -21.95 22.19
CA ILE A 290 11.45 -20.84 21.57
C ILE A 290 10.52 -19.62 21.52
N ARG A 291 10.65 -18.72 22.49
CA ARG A 291 9.87 -17.48 22.52
C ARG A 291 10.41 -16.46 21.54
N GLY A 292 9.49 -15.84 20.80
CA GLY A 292 9.81 -14.70 19.95
C GLY A 292 10.06 -13.45 20.78
N ASN A 293 11.09 -12.69 20.43
CA ASN A 293 11.44 -11.45 21.12
C ASN A 293 10.64 -10.24 20.61
N VAL A 294 9.84 -10.44 19.55
CA VAL A 294 8.97 -9.41 18.96
C VAL A 294 7.62 -9.96 18.51
N GLU A 295 6.61 -9.09 18.53
CA GLU A 295 5.28 -9.29 17.97
C GLU A 295 5.27 -8.77 16.54
N ARG A 296 4.82 -9.60 15.59
CA ARG A 296 4.67 -9.25 14.19
C ARG A 296 3.20 -9.34 13.81
N HIS A 297 2.66 -8.25 13.30
CA HIS A 297 1.31 -8.16 12.74
C HIS A 297 1.41 -7.79 11.27
N ARG A 298 0.99 -8.68 10.38
CA ARG A 298 1.11 -8.50 8.92
C ARG A 298 -0.27 -8.55 8.29
N TRP A 299 -0.58 -7.52 7.51
CA TRP A 299 -1.75 -7.48 6.66
C TRP A 299 -1.36 -7.61 5.19
N GLU A 300 -2.11 -8.41 4.43
CA GLU A 300 -1.92 -8.56 2.99
C GLU A 300 -3.25 -8.36 2.25
N GLY A 301 -3.22 -7.66 1.13
CA GLY A 301 -4.42 -7.29 0.39
C GLY A 301 -4.21 -6.06 -0.48
N PHE A 302 -5.25 -5.22 -0.57
CA PHE A 302 -5.20 -3.96 -1.31
C PHE A 302 -5.52 -2.80 -0.39
N PHE A 303 -4.48 -2.03 -0.05
CA PHE A 303 -4.56 -0.92 0.89
C PHE A 303 -4.26 0.40 0.18
N VAL A 304 -4.93 1.45 0.67
CA VAL A 304 -4.80 2.82 0.19
C VAL A 304 -4.00 3.65 1.18
N PRO A 305 -3.54 4.87 0.83
CA PRO A 305 -2.71 5.67 1.74
C PRO A 305 -3.32 5.88 3.13
N ASP A 306 -4.63 6.10 3.20
CA ASP A 306 -5.33 6.34 4.45
C ASP A 306 -5.25 5.14 5.41
N ASP A 307 -5.14 3.91 4.89
CA ASP A 307 -4.95 2.71 5.72
C ASP A 307 -3.57 2.68 6.38
N VAL A 308 -2.54 3.00 5.60
CA VAL A 308 -1.16 3.03 6.10
C VAL A 308 -1.00 4.15 7.11
N ILE A 309 -1.66 5.29 6.88
CA ILE A 309 -1.72 6.41 7.84
C ILE A 309 -2.44 5.99 9.13
N ALA A 310 -3.56 5.28 9.04
CA ALA A 310 -4.26 4.79 10.23
C ALA A 310 -3.41 3.79 11.03
N ALA A 311 -2.73 2.86 10.36
CA ALA A 311 -1.78 1.94 10.99
C ALA A 311 -0.63 2.71 11.68
N LEU A 312 -0.08 3.74 11.03
CA LEU A 312 0.94 4.60 11.62
C LEU A 312 0.44 5.31 12.89
N PHE A 313 -0.75 5.90 12.84
CA PHE A 313 -1.33 6.56 14.01
C PHE A 313 -1.67 5.57 15.13
N PHE A 314 -2.09 4.36 14.79
CA PHE A 314 -2.25 3.27 15.76
C PHE A 314 -0.93 2.98 16.47
N CYS A 315 0.17 2.76 15.74
CA CYS A 315 1.49 2.55 16.32
C CYS A 315 1.90 3.72 17.23
N ARG A 316 1.68 4.96 16.80
CA ARG A 316 1.98 6.15 17.59
C ARG A 316 1.20 6.18 18.91
N ARG A 317 -0.10 5.84 18.89
CA ARG A 317 -0.93 5.78 20.11
C ARG A 317 -0.41 4.71 21.07
N VAL A 318 -0.07 3.53 20.57
CA VAL A 318 0.47 2.42 21.38
C VAL A 318 1.77 2.84 22.08
N VAL A 319 2.68 3.49 21.36
CA VAL A 319 3.97 3.95 21.92
C VAL A 319 3.78 5.13 22.88
N ALA A 320 2.99 6.14 22.49
CA ALA A 320 2.73 7.31 23.34
C ALA A 320 1.98 6.94 24.64
N GLY A 321 1.14 5.91 24.60
CA GLY A 321 0.48 5.35 25.78
C GLY A 321 1.40 4.51 26.68
N GLY A 322 2.67 4.33 26.32
CA GLY A 322 3.64 3.53 27.07
C GLY A 322 3.42 2.02 27.01
N ALA A 323 2.47 1.55 26.21
CA ALA A 323 2.19 0.12 26.08
C ALA A 323 3.34 -0.64 25.41
N LYS A 324 4.08 0.03 24.51
CA LYS A 324 5.31 -0.47 23.88
C LYS A 324 6.35 0.64 23.85
N PRO A 325 7.65 0.34 24.07
CA PRO A 325 8.71 1.36 24.03
C PRO A 325 8.99 1.89 22.61
N TRP A 326 8.67 1.11 21.57
CA TRP A 326 8.78 1.52 20.17
C TRP A 326 7.86 0.67 19.30
N ALA A 327 7.68 1.08 18.04
CA ALA A 327 6.97 0.35 17.01
C ALA A 327 7.62 0.61 15.65
N ALA A 328 7.67 -0.42 14.79
CA ALA A 328 8.10 -0.26 13.39
C ALA A 328 6.91 -0.56 12.47
N LEU A 329 6.68 0.29 11.48
CA LEU A 329 5.70 0.10 10.42
C LEU A 329 6.43 -0.01 9.08
N THR A 330 6.28 -1.16 8.41
CA THR A 330 6.80 -1.39 7.06
C THR A 330 5.63 -1.55 6.11
N ALA A 331 5.68 -0.89 4.95
CA ALA A 331 4.68 -1.03 3.90
C ALA A 331 5.35 -1.42 2.59
N TRP A 332 4.77 -2.39 1.87
CA TRP A 332 5.23 -2.85 0.56
C TRP A 332 4.18 -2.51 -0.49
N GLY A 333 4.61 -1.78 -1.53
CA GLY A 333 3.77 -1.46 -2.69
C GLY A 333 3.71 -2.64 -3.66
N PHE A 334 2.86 -2.51 -4.67
CA PHE A 334 2.87 -3.46 -5.77
C PHE A 334 4.12 -3.25 -6.63
N PRO A 335 4.81 -4.34 -7.06
CA PRO A 335 5.93 -4.22 -7.99
C PRO A 335 5.46 -3.72 -9.36
N ASP A 336 4.22 -4.04 -9.74
CA ASP A 336 3.67 -3.75 -11.07
C ASP A 336 2.80 -2.49 -11.14
N ASP A 337 2.97 -1.58 -10.18
CA ASP A 337 2.23 -0.31 -10.11
C ASP A 337 2.77 0.73 -11.12
N PRO A 338 2.02 1.09 -12.18
CA PRO A 338 2.46 2.04 -13.18
C PRO A 338 2.40 3.51 -12.71
N SER A 339 1.85 3.77 -11.52
CA SER A 339 1.74 5.13 -10.97
C SER A 339 2.98 5.59 -10.19
N ARG A 340 3.95 4.69 -9.93
CA ARG A 340 5.18 5.07 -9.23
C ARG A 340 6.05 5.94 -10.12
N ASP A 341 6.21 7.21 -9.72
CA ASP A 341 7.12 8.15 -10.36
C ASP A 341 8.56 7.65 -10.21
N THR A 342 9.22 7.34 -11.35
CA THR A 342 10.64 7.00 -11.38
C THR A 342 11.55 8.14 -10.92
N ALA A 343 11.04 9.37 -10.88
CA ALA A 343 11.79 10.53 -10.40
C ALA A 343 12.06 10.47 -8.89
N VAL A 344 11.19 9.82 -8.10
CA VAL A 344 11.35 9.73 -6.64
C VAL A 344 12.36 8.65 -6.24
N ASP A 345 12.50 7.59 -7.06
CA ASP A 345 13.47 6.52 -6.83
C ASP A 345 14.86 6.83 -7.41
N ALA A 346 14.97 7.79 -8.33
CA ALA A 346 16.21 8.25 -8.95
C ALA A 346 16.79 9.49 -8.28
N GLY A 347 16.93 9.49 -6.95
CA GLY A 347 17.78 10.44 -6.21
C GLY A 347 17.74 11.89 -6.69
N GLY A 348 16.54 12.45 -6.88
CA GLY A 348 16.39 13.85 -7.27
C GLY A 348 16.95 14.75 -6.16
N ASP A 349 18.11 15.36 -6.43
CA ASP A 349 18.64 16.48 -5.67
C ASP A 349 17.61 17.62 -5.71
N GLY A 350 16.94 17.82 -4.58
CA GLY A 350 16.05 18.94 -4.28
C GLY A 350 16.17 19.31 -2.82
#